data_AF-A0A350WZN5-F1
#
_entry.id   AF-A0A350WZN5-F1
#
_cell.length_a   1.000
_cell.length_b   1.000
_cell.length_c   1.000
_cell.angle_alpha   90.00
_cell.angle_beta   90.00
_cell.angle_gamma   90.00
#
_symmetry.space_group_name_H-M   'P 1'
#
loop_
_entity.id
_entity.type
_entity.pdbx_description
1 polymer ?
#
loop_
_entity_poly.entity_id
_entity_poly.type
_entity_poly.pdbx_seq_one_letter_code
_entity_poly.pdbx_strand_id
1 'polypeptide(L)'
;MSYIRKYFFELFILVFSIYNWFCVMMISSDLPIEIGLFDTCYRVIAILFCGYLYLKGIKSNVMSMVSLLPIMLWFIEALYSMMFNYHPYVTLLTIVGAVVSGASFVYVRKVKLNRLHFRLKQIKVSNSR
;
A
#
# COMPACT_ATOMS: atom_id res chain seq x y z
N MET A 1 20.79 11.19 0.27
CA MET A 1 20.38 9.87 0.81
C MET A 1 20.91 8.82 -0.14
N SER A 2 21.80 7.92 0.31
CA SER A 2 22.41 6.89 -0.55
C SER A 2 21.33 6.07 -1.27
N TYR A 3 21.55 5.72 -2.54
CA TYR A 3 20.63 4.90 -3.35
C TYR A 3 20.24 3.61 -2.60
N ILE A 4 21.21 2.97 -1.93
CA ILE A 4 21.01 1.75 -1.13
C ILE A 4 19.97 1.98 -0.04
N ARG A 5 20.09 3.07 0.73
CA ARG A 5 19.15 3.39 1.83
C ARG A 5 17.73 3.62 1.33
N LYS A 6 17.58 4.17 0.13
CA LYS A 6 16.27 4.40 -0.50
C LYS A 6 15.62 3.08 -0.92
N TYR A 7 16.33 2.22 -1.63
CA TYR A 7 15.79 0.92 -2.05
C TYR A 7 15.49 0.02 -0.84
N PHE A 8 16.34 0.05 0.18
CA PHE A 8 16.08 -0.65 1.44
C PHE A 8 14.78 -0.19 2.11
N PHE A 9 14.55 1.14 2.17
CA PHE A 9 13.32 1.69 2.73
C PHE A 9 12.08 1.29 1.93
N GLU A 10 12.14 1.37 0.60
CA GLU A 10 11.02 0.96 -0.27
C GLU A 10 10.75 -0.56 -0.15
N LEU A 11 11.79 -1.39 -0.05
CA LEU A 11 11.67 -2.83 0.18
C LEU A 11 11.06 -3.14 1.55
N PHE A 12 11.49 -2.45 2.60
CA PHE A 12 10.94 -2.60 3.94
C PHE A 12 9.43 -2.34 3.96
N ILE A 13 8.99 -1.25 3.33
CA ILE A 13 7.56 -0.91 3.25
C ILE A 13 6.78 -2.01 2.50
N LEU A 14 7.33 -2.54 1.41
CA LEU A 14 6.69 -3.63 0.67
C LEU A 14 6.54 -4.89 1.52
N VAL A 15 7.64 -5.35 2.14
CA VAL A 15 7.65 -6.55 2.99
C VAL A 15 6.70 -6.37 4.17
N PHE A 16 6.70 -5.20 4.80
CA PHE A 16 5.81 -4.90 5.90
C PHE A 16 4.33 -4.88 5.48
N SER A 17 4.02 -4.38 4.28
CA SER A 17 2.66 -4.43 3.73
C SER A 17 2.20 -5.86 3.44
N ILE A 18 3.09 -6.70 2.90
CA ILE A 18 2.80 -8.12 2.65
C ILE A 18 2.62 -8.87 3.97
N TYR A 19 3.45 -8.57 4.98
CA TYR A 19 3.33 -9.13 6.32
C TYR A 19 1.97 -8.79 6.95
N ASN A 20 1.54 -7.52 6.89
CA ASN A 20 0.22 -7.11 7.41
C ASN A 20 -0.92 -7.83 6.68
N TRP A 21 -0.81 -8.01 5.36
CA TRP A 21 -1.79 -8.78 4.60
C TRP A 21 -1.83 -10.24 5.06
N PHE A 22 -0.67 -10.91 5.19
CA PHE A 22 -0.60 -12.28 5.71
C PHE A 22 -1.22 -12.42 7.10
N CYS A 23 -1.00 -11.45 8.00
CA CYS A 23 -1.61 -11.50 9.31
C CYS A 23 -3.14 -11.41 9.25
N VAL A 24 -3.71 -10.61 8.35
CA VAL A 24 -5.17 -10.54 8.16
C VAL A 24 -5.69 -11.82 7.53
N MET A 25 -4.95 -12.42 6.59
CA MET A 25 -5.32 -13.69 5.97
C MET A 25 -5.31 -14.86 6.97
N MET A 26 -4.34 -14.92 7.89
CA MET A 26 -4.36 -15.93 8.95
C MET A 26 -5.55 -15.76 9.89
N ILE A 27 -6.02 -14.54 10.07
CA ILE A 27 -7.20 -14.24 10.88
C ILE A 27 -8.49 -14.59 10.14
N SER A 28 -8.53 -14.42 8.81
CA SER A 28 -9.64 -14.86 7.98
C SER A 28 -9.63 -16.35 7.67
N SER A 29 -8.52 -17.07 7.93
CA SER A 29 -8.53 -18.53 7.88
C SER A 29 -9.49 -19.07 8.94
N ASP A 30 -10.17 -20.19 8.68
CA ASP A 30 -11.19 -20.85 9.53
C ASP A 30 -10.72 -21.24 10.95
N LEU A 31 -9.57 -20.73 11.40
CA LEU A 31 -9.17 -20.73 12.80
C LEU A 31 -10.15 -19.88 13.62
N PRO A 32 -10.67 -20.39 14.74
CA PRO A 32 -11.57 -19.66 15.64
C PRO A 32 -10.78 -18.61 16.43
N ILE A 33 -10.36 -17.55 15.74
CA ILE A 33 -9.70 -16.40 16.35
C ILE A 33 -10.78 -15.35 16.61
N GLU A 34 -11.16 -15.20 17.87
CA GLU A 34 -12.02 -14.08 18.29
C GLU A 34 -11.21 -12.79 18.20
N ILE A 35 -11.46 -11.98 17.18
CA ILE A 35 -10.78 -10.69 17.02
C ILE A 35 -11.56 -9.65 17.82
N GLY A 36 -10.91 -9.05 18.80
CA GLY A 36 -11.49 -7.94 19.55
C GLY A 36 -11.54 -6.64 18.74
N LEU A 37 -12.37 -5.71 19.20
CA LEU A 37 -12.41 -4.33 18.69
C LEU A 37 -11.03 -3.65 18.82
N PHE A 38 -10.32 -3.89 19.93
CA PHE A 38 -9.01 -3.31 20.19
C PHE A 38 -7.95 -3.80 19.18
N ASP A 39 -7.90 -5.11 18.90
CA ASP A 39 -6.99 -5.69 17.91
C ASP A 39 -7.26 -5.15 16.51
N THR A 40 -8.54 -4.96 16.19
CA THR A 40 -8.98 -4.37 14.92
C THR A 40 -8.49 -2.94 14.80
N CYS A 41 -8.69 -2.10 15.82
CA CYS A 41 -8.21 -0.72 15.83
C CYS A 41 -6.68 -0.63 15.69
N TYR A 42 -5.93 -1.47 16.42
CA TYR A 42 -4.47 -1.52 16.32
C TYR A 42 -4.01 -1.83 14.89
N ARG A 43 -4.64 -2.82 14.24
CA ARG A 43 -4.32 -3.20 12.86
C ARG A 43 -4.70 -2.13 11.86
N VAL A 44 -5.84 -1.46 12.03
CA VAL A 44 -6.21 -0.30 11.19
C VAL A 44 -5.15 0.79 11.27
N ILE A 45 -4.69 1.13 12.49
CA ILE A 45 -3.63 2.13 12.69
C ILE A 45 -2.34 1.69 12.02
N ALA A 46 -1.96 0.41 12.14
CA ALA A 46 -0.77 -0.14 11.50
C ALA A 46 -0.84 -0.05 9.96
N ILE A 47 -2.01 -0.37 9.37
CA ILE A 47 -2.25 -0.25 7.92
C ILE A 47 -2.16 1.21 7.47
N LEU A 48 -2.79 2.14 8.19
CA LEU A 48 -2.75 3.57 7.90
C LEU A 48 -1.32 4.12 7.99
N PHE A 49 -0.58 3.73 9.03
CA PHE A 49 0.83 4.11 9.19
C PHE A 49 1.68 3.58 8.03
N CYS A 50 1.43 2.35 7.60
CA CYS A 50 2.10 1.78 6.43
C CYS A 50 1.79 2.58 5.15
N GLY A 51 0.54 2.98 4.95
CA GLY A 51 0.14 3.90 3.87
C GLY A 51 0.88 5.24 3.92
N TYR A 52 0.97 5.84 5.11
CA TYR A 52 1.73 7.08 5.30
C TYR A 52 3.22 6.94 4.93
N LEU A 53 3.86 5.85 5.37
CA LEU A 53 5.25 5.56 4.99
C LEU A 53 5.40 5.37 3.47
N TYR A 54 4.43 4.71 2.84
CA TYR A 54 4.31 4.56 1.39
C TYR A 54 4.34 5.92 0.68
N LEU A 55 3.53 6.89 1.15
CA LEU A 55 3.45 8.25 0.60
C LEU A 55 4.78 9.01 0.72
N LYS A 56 5.51 8.83 1.83
CA LYS A 56 6.82 9.50 2.04
C LYS A 56 7.96 8.84 1.27
N GLY A 57 7.89 7.52 1.05
CA GLY A 57 9.04 6.70 0.69
C GLY A 57 9.26 6.48 -0.80
N ILE A 58 8.20 6.18 -1.55
CA ILE A 58 8.37 5.59 -2.88
C ILE A 58 8.67 6.65 -3.93
N LYS A 59 9.88 6.58 -4.48
CA LYS A 59 10.32 7.44 -5.58
C LYS A 59 10.93 6.63 -6.73
N SER A 60 11.07 5.31 -6.63
CA SER A 60 11.56 4.42 -7.69
C SER A 60 10.44 3.95 -8.64
N ASN A 61 10.78 3.79 -9.92
CA ASN A 61 9.87 3.23 -10.93
C ASN A 61 9.57 1.75 -10.70
N VAL A 62 10.57 0.98 -10.28
CA VAL A 62 10.45 -0.47 -10.07
C VAL A 62 9.51 -0.75 -8.91
N MET A 63 9.73 -0.09 -7.76
CA MET A 63 8.87 -0.26 -6.58
C MET A 63 7.45 0.28 -6.76
N SER A 64 7.24 1.24 -7.66
CA SER A 64 5.89 1.65 -8.07
C SER A 64 5.13 0.57 -8.83
N MET A 65 5.81 -0.35 -9.53
CA MET A 65 5.16 -1.49 -10.16
C MET A 65 4.96 -2.61 -9.15
N VAL A 66 5.97 -2.88 -8.32
CA VAL A 66 5.88 -3.93 -7.29
C VAL A 66 4.82 -3.60 -6.23
N SER A 67 4.52 -2.33 -5.99
CA SER A 67 3.41 -1.91 -5.12
C SER A 67 2.02 -2.30 -5.63
N LEU A 68 1.87 -2.76 -6.89
CA LEU A 68 0.61 -3.35 -7.36
C LEU A 68 0.29 -4.65 -6.63
N LEU A 69 1.31 -5.40 -6.20
CA LEU A 69 1.13 -6.69 -5.55
C LEU A 69 0.34 -6.58 -4.25
N PRO A 70 0.71 -5.75 -3.26
CA PRO A 70 -0.11 -5.59 -2.06
C PRO A 70 -1.52 -5.05 -2.38
N ILE A 71 -1.69 -4.18 -3.38
CA ILE A 71 -3.03 -3.72 -3.78
C ILE A 71 -3.89 -4.89 -4.23
N MET A 72 -3.38 -5.73 -5.15
CA MET A 72 -4.12 -6.88 -5.67
C MET A 72 -4.49 -7.84 -4.53
N LEU A 73 -3.54 -8.13 -3.64
CA LEU A 73 -3.78 -9.00 -2.49
C LEU A 73 -4.88 -8.46 -1.57
N TRP A 74 -4.82 -7.19 -1.18
CA TRP A 74 -5.86 -6.57 -0.35
C TRP A 74 -7.22 -6.50 -1.07
N PHE A 75 -7.22 -6.26 -2.38
CA PHE A 75 -8.47 -6.18 -3.16
C PHE A 75 -9.15 -7.54 -3.29
N ILE A 76 -8.38 -8.59 -3.57
CA ILE A 76 -8.89 -9.96 -3.62
C ILE A 76 -9.47 -10.34 -2.26
N GLU A 77 -8.74 -10.08 -1.18
CA GLU A 77 -9.20 -10.41 0.18
C GLU A 77 -10.47 -9.65 0.56
N ALA A 78 -10.58 -8.38 0.19
CA ALA A 78 -11.80 -7.59 0.41
C ALA A 78 -13.00 -8.17 -0.34
N LEU A 79 -12.82 -8.59 -1.60
CA LEU A 79 -13.88 -9.24 -2.38
C LEU A 79 -14.30 -10.57 -1.76
N TYR A 80 -13.35 -11.41 -1.33
CA TYR A 80 -13.64 -12.66 -0.63
C TYR A 80 -14.39 -12.40 0.68
N SER A 81 -13.92 -11.44 1.48
CA SER A 81 -14.55 -11.10 2.76
C SER A 81 -16.01 -10.66 2.60
N MET A 82 -16.29 -9.86 1.57
CA MET A 82 -17.65 -9.41 1.24
C MET A 82 -18.52 -10.55 0.66
N MET A 83 -17.97 -11.37 -0.23
CA MET A 83 -18.72 -12.44 -0.90
C MET A 83 -19.14 -13.55 0.08
N PHE A 84 -18.27 -13.90 1.03
CA PHE A 84 -18.50 -14.99 1.98
C PHE A 84 -19.03 -14.50 3.33
N ASN A 85 -19.38 -13.22 3.47
CA ASN A 85 -19.85 -12.61 4.72
C ASN A 85 -18.97 -12.96 5.93
N TYR A 86 -17.66 -12.78 5.77
CA TYR A 86 -16.70 -12.96 6.87
C TYR A 86 -17.00 -11.99 8.02
N HIS A 87 -16.43 -12.30 9.19
CA HIS A 87 -16.58 -11.50 10.40
C HIS A 87 -16.41 -9.99 10.10
N PRO A 88 -17.30 -9.11 10.59
CA PRO A 88 -17.33 -7.70 10.20
C PRO A 88 -15.98 -6.97 10.41
N TYR A 89 -15.23 -7.35 11.44
CA TYR A 89 -13.89 -6.79 11.68
C TYR A 89 -12.86 -7.20 10.62
N VAL A 90 -12.93 -8.43 10.11
CA VAL A 90 -12.06 -8.89 9.01
C VAL A 90 -12.41 -8.12 7.75
N THR A 91 -13.69 -8.04 7.40
CA THR A 91 -14.18 -7.29 6.24
C THR A 91 -13.78 -5.81 6.31
N LEU A 92 -13.84 -5.21 7.49
CA LEU A 92 -13.38 -3.83 7.70
C LEU A 92 -11.87 -3.68 7.48
N LEU A 93 -11.05 -4.60 8.03
CA LEU A 93 -9.60 -4.58 7.85
C LEU A 93 -9.20 -4.73 6.37
N THR A 94 -9.88 -5.61 5.64
CA THR A 94 -9.57 -5.90 4.23
C THR A 94 -9.97 -4.73 3.33
N ILE A 95 -11.12 -4.09 3.59
CA ILE A 95 -11.52 -2.85 2.92
C ILE A 95 -10.52 -1.72 3.19
N VAL A 96 -10.14 -1.49 4.45
CA VAL A 96 -9.17 -0.44 4.80
C VAL A 96 -7.83 -0.70 4.13
N GLY A 97 -7.34 -1.94 4.16
CA GLY A 97 -6.10 -2.34 3.48
C GLY A 97 -6.16 -2.09 1.97
N ALA A 98 -7.28 -2.40 1.33
CA ALA A 98 -7.49 -2.16 -0.10
C ALA A 98 -7.50 -0.67 -0.44
N VAL A 99 -8.24 0.14 0.33
CA VAL A 99 -8.32 1.60 0.15
C VAL A 99 -6.96 2.27 0.34
N VAL A 100 -6.25 1.94 1.42
CA VAL A 100 -4.94 2.54 1.72
C VAL A 100 -3.90 2.17 0.67
N SER A 101 -3.87 0.90 0.25
CA SER A 101 -2.94 0.44 -0.79
C SER A 101 -3.25 1.11 -2.14
N GLY A 102 -4.53 1.18 -2.52
CA GLY A 102 -4.97 1.85 -3.74
C GLY A 102 -4.66 3.34 -3.75
N ALA A 103 -4.96 4.05 -2.66
CA ALA A 103 -4.67 5.48 -2.51
C ALA A 103 -3.16 5.76 -2.60
N SER A 104 -2.34 4.93 -1.95
CA SER A 104 -0.89 5.04 -1.99
C SER A 104 -0.34 4.91 -3.41
N PHE A 105 -0.86 3.96 -4.18
CA PHE A 105 -0.46 3.79 -5.58
C PHE A 105 -0.86 4.96 -6.48
N VAL A 106 -2.10 5.43 -6.37
CA VAL A 106 -2.58 6.60 -7.13
C VAL A 106 -1.70 7.81 -6.83
N TYR A 107 -1.38 8.04 -5.55
CA TYR A 107 -0.49 9.13 -5.15
C TYR A 107 0.90 9.01 -5.79
N VAL A 108 1.53 7.84 -5.72
CA VAL A 108 2.86 7.61 -6.31
C VAL A 108 2.83 7.87 -7.82
N ARG A 109 1.78 7.43 -8.51
CA ARG A 109 1.60 7.69 -9.96
C ARG A 109 1.45 9.19 -10.26
N LYS A 110 0.63 9.91 -9.48
CA LYS A 110 0.42 11.36 -9.65
C LYS A 110 1.70 12.16 -9.43
N VAL A 111 2.45 11.88 -8.36
CA VAL A 111 3.73 12.54 -8.08
C VAL A 111 4.74 12.30 -9.21
N LYS A 112 4.77 11.07 -9.76
CA LYS A 112 5.65 10.73 -10.89
C LYS A 112 5.28 11.50 -12.16
N LEU A 113 4.00 11.57 -12.51
CA LEU A 113 3.52 12.33 -13.67
C LEU A 113 3.92 13.81 -13.56
N ASN A 114 3.75 14.41 -12.39
CA ASN A 114 4.14 15.80 -12.14
C ASN A 114 5.65 16.03 -12.33
N ARG A 115 6.51 15.11 -11.88
CA ARG A 115 7.97 15.23 -12.09
C ARG A 115 8.36 15.10 -13.56
N LEU A 116 7.72 14.20 -14.31
CA LEU A 116 7.96 14.05 -15.74
C LEU A 116 7.55 15.31 -16.50
N HIS A 117 6.37 15.86 -16.19
CA HIS A 117 5.89 17.10 -16.80
C HIS A 117 6.85 18.28 -16.53
N PHE A 118 7.37 18.40 -15.30
CA PHE A 118 8.36 19.42 -14.98
C PHE A 118 9.67 19.28 -15.75
N ARG A 119 10.19 18.04 -15.90
CA ARG A 119 11.41 17.77 -16.68
C ARG A 119 11.23 18.10 -18.17
N LEU A 120 10.10 17.72 -18.76
CA LEU A 120 9.80 18.05 -20.16
C LEU A 120 9.71 19.56 -20.39
N LYS A 121 9.12 20.31 -19.44
CA LYS A 121 9.06 21.76 -19.49
C LYS A 121 10.46 22.40 -19.47
N GLN A 122 11.37 21.90 -18.62
CA GLN A 122 12.76 22.38 -18.55
C GLN A 122 13.54 22.11 -19.85
N ILE A 123 13.40 20.91 -20.43
CA ILE A 123 14.06 20.54 -21.70
C ILE A 123 13.58 21.46 -22.84
N LYS A 124 12.27 21.77 -22.90
CA LYS A 124 11.73 22.65 -23.93
C LYS A 124 12.27 24.09 -23.83
N VAL A 125 12.48 24.61 -22.62
CA VAL A 125 13.09 25.93 -22.37
C VAL A 125 14.58 25.95 -22.72
N SER A 126 15.29 24.85 -22.49
CA SER A 126 16.71 24.71 -22.86
C SER A 126 16.92 24.70 -24.37
N ASN A 127 16.03 24.07 -25.13
CA ASN A 127 16.16 23.97 -26.59
C ASN A 127 15.67 25.23 -27.34
N SER A 128 15.08 26.20 -26.65
CA SER A 128 14.62 27.47 -27.23
C SER A 128 15.61 28.63 -27.02
N ARG A 129 16.80 28.36 -26.48
CA ARG A 129 17.92 29.31 -26.38
C ARG A 129 19.05 28.83 -27.28
#